data_AF-A4YHJ5-F1
#
_entry.id   AF-A4YHJ5-F1
#
_cell.length_a   1.000
_cell.length_b   1.000
_cell.length_c   1.000
_cell.angle_alpha   90.00
_cell.angle_beta   90.00
_cell.angle_gamma   90.00
#
_symmetry.space_group_name_H-M   'P 1'
#
loop_
_entity.id
_entity.type
_entity.pdbx_description
1 polymer ?
#
loop_
_entity_poly.entity_id
_entity_poly.type
_entity_poly.pdbx_seq_one_letter_code
_entity_poly.pdbx_strand_id
1 'polypeptide(L)'
;MRPAEVPFQAEGIVDAVNLGISEATYLGAEFVGLTLDNGLGLILRVSPDENITKILVMSEGELPLPLLGIFVRFDGKAYHVYVADKPEKLNEVIGVNRKVVFVEVISGALEDFLREALQQ
;
A
#
# COMPACT_ATOMS: atom_id res chain seq x y z
N MET A 1 -12.38 8.77 16.39
CA MET A 1 -11.48 7.73 15.86
C MET A 1 -10.15 7.82 16.59
N ARG A 2 -9.52 6.69 16.91
CA ARG A 2 -8.09 6.71 17.24
C ARG A 2 -7.32 6.77 15.91
N PRO A 3 -6.22 7.50 15.81
CA PRO A 3 -5.41 7.50 14.59
C PRO A 3 -4.91 6.08 14.29
N ALA A 4 -4.91 5.70 13.01
CA ALA A 4 -4.32 4.43 12.59
C ALA A 4 -2.84 4.39 13.00
N GLU A 5 -2.39 3.27 13.58
CA GLU A 5 -0.96 3.08 13.87
C GLU A 5 -0.23 2.80 12.55
N VAL A 6 0.57 3.77 12.11
CA VAL A 6 1.36 3.66 10.88
C VAL A 6 2.79 3.24 11.22
N PRO A 7 3.27 2.08 10.74
CA PRO A 7 4.58 1.56 11.12
C PRO A 7 5.78 2.21 10.38
N PHE A 8 5.56 3.31 9.66
CA PHE A 8 6.60 3.99 8.88
C PHE A 8 6.45 5.51 8.92
N GLN A 9 7.55 6.22 8.63
CA GLN A 9 7.60 7.68 8.72
C GLN A 9 7.62 8.32 7.33
N ALA A 10 6.54 9.04 7.01
CA ALA A 10 6.44 9.91 5.83
C ALA A 10 5.61 11.15 6.16
N GLU A 11 5.95 12.29 5.56
CA GLU A 11 5.17 13.53 5.67
C GLU A 11 3.76 13.31 5.10
N GLY A 12 2.76 13.70 5.87
CA GLY A 12 1.34 13.58 5.50
C GLY A 12 0.77 12.16 5.63
N ILE A 13 1.54 11.19 6.15
CA ILE A 13 1.11 9.80 6.13
C ILE A 13 -0.12 9.51 6.99
N VAL A 14 -0.19 10.10 8.19
CA VAL A 14 -1.30 9.86 9.12
C VAL A 14 -2.62 10.34 8.50
N ASP A 15 -2.62 11.53 7.92
CA ASP A 15 -3.80 12.10 7.27
C ASP A 15 -4.20 11.31 6.04
N ALA A 16 -3.22 10.93 5.22
CA ALA A 16 -3.41 10.12 4.03
C ALA A 16 -4.03 8.74 4.35
N VAL A 17 -3.51 8.07 5.37
CA VAL A 17 -4.01 6.78 5.83
C VAL A 17 -5.43 6.90 6.38
N ASN A 18 -5.68 7.90 7.24
CA ASN A 18 -7.01 8.10 7.81
C ASN A 18 -8.06 8.42 6.72
N LEU A 19 -7.70 9.25 5.74
CA LEU A 19 -8.55 9.56 4.59
C LEU A 19 -8.84 8.30 3.78
N GLY A 20 -7.80 7.55 3.39
CA GLY A 20 -7.94 6.33 2.60
C GLY A 20 -8.76 5.26 3.32
N ILE A 21 -8.56 5.07 4.63
CA ILE A 21 -9.37 4.15 5.45
C ILE A 21 -10.83 4.60 5.47
N SER A 22 -11.10 5.90 5.69
CA SER A 22 -12.46 6.41 5.70
C SER A 22 -13.18 6.21 4.36
N GLU A 23 -12.49 6.42 3.24
CA GLU A 23 -13.03 6.19 1.90
C GLU A 23 -13.24 4.69 1.63
N ALA A 24 -12.28 3.85 2.00
CA ALA A 24 -12.38 2.40 1.84
C ALA A 24 -13.59 1.85 2.63
N THR A 25 -13.76 2.27 3.89
CA THR A 25 -14.92 1.88 4.72
C THR A 25 -16.24 2.34 4.09
N TYR A 26 -16.29 3.57 3.58
CA TYR A 26 -17.50 4.09 2.93
C TYR A 26 -17.87 3.31 1.66
N LEU A 27 -16.87 2.88 0.89
CA LEU A 27 -17.05 2.14 -0.36
C LEU A 27 -17.10 0.62 -0.19
N GLY A 28 -16.84 0.10 1.02
CA GLY A 28 -16.71 -1.34 1.27
C GLY A 28 -15.47 -1.96 0.62
N ALA A 29 -14.44 -1.15 0.34
CA ALA A 29 -13.19 -1.59 -0.26
C ALA A 29 -12.20 -2.10 0.80
N GLU A 30 -11.32 -3.01 0.38
CA GLU A 30 -10.35 -3.66 1.28
C GLU A 30 -8.93 -3.08 1.16
N PHE A 31 -8.62 -2.38 0.07
CA PHE A 31 -7.26 -1.93 -0.23
C PHE A 31 -7.18 -0.43 -0.45
N VAL A 32 -6.18 0.19 0.17
CA VAL A 32 -5.85 1.61 0.01
C VAL A 32 -4.45 1.72 -0.59
N GLY A 33 -4.33 2.49 -1.66
CA GLY A 33 -3.07 2.82 -2.31
C GLY A 33 -2.56 4.18 -1.88
N LEU A 34 -1.26 4.27 -1.62
CA LEU A 34 -0.55 5.52 -1.36
C LEU A 34 0.64 5.62 -2.31
N THR A 35 0.78 6.74 -2.99
CA THR A 35 1.96 6.99 -3.83
C THR A 35 2.90 7.91 -3.09
N LEU A 36 4.18 7.54 -3.03
CA LEU A 36 5.25 8.35 -2.47
C LEU A 36 5.93 9.19 -3.55
N ASP A 37 6.58 10.28 -3.14
CA ASP A 37 7.33 11.20 -3.99
C ASP A 37 8.50 10.56 -4.75
N ASN A 38 8.99 9.41 -4.30
CA ASN A 38 10.02 8.62 -4.99
C ASN A 38 9.47 7.63 -6.02
N GLY A 39 8.15 7.62 -6.26
CA GLY A 39 7.49 6.73 -7.22
C GLY A 39 7.15 5.35 -6.66
N LEU A 40 7.47 5.04 -5.39
CA LEU A 40 7.00 3.81 -4.76
C LEU A 40 5.52 3.93 -4.39
N GLY A 41 4.79 2.84 -4.59
CA GLY A 41 3.44 2.66 -4.07
C GLY A 41 3.47 1.89 -2.75
N LEU A 42 2.65 2.29 -1.79
CA LEU A 42 2.30 1.49 -0.63
C LEU A 42 0.86 1.05 -0.75
N ILE A 43 0.61 -0.22 -0.45
CA ILE A 43 -0.73 -0.79 -0.48
C ILE A 43 -1.05 -1.28 0.92
N LEU A 44 -2.12 -0.74 1.49
CA LEU A 44 -2.61 -1.09 2.82
C LEU A 44 -3.84 -1.96 2.66
N ARG A 45 -3.83 -3.14 3.28
CA ARG A 45 -5.03 -3.95 3.43
C ARG A 45 -5.74 -3.54 4.72
N VAL A 46 -6.98 -3.12 4.63
CA VAL A 46 -7.76 -2.57 5.74
C VAL A 46 -8.89 -3.54 6.09
N SER A 47 -9.05 -3.84 7.38
CA SER A 47 -10.18 -4.62 7.89
C SER A 47 -11.43 -3.76 8.03
N PRO A 48 -12.64 -4.34 8.12
CA PRO A 48 -13.88 -3.60 8.43
C PRO A 48 -13.82 -2.77 9.74
N ASP A 49 -12.98 -3.17 10.69
CA ASP A 49 -12.74 -2.44 11.95
C ASP A 49 -11.70 -1.31 11.80
N GLU A 50 -11.43 -0.84 10.58
CA GLU A 50 -10.51 0.26 10.25
C GLU A 50 -9.03 0.00 10.61
N ASN A 51 -8.66 -1.25 10.88
CA ASN A 51 -7.27 -1.63 11.16
C ASN A 51 -6.49 -1.98 9.89
N ILE A 52 -5.22 -1.57 9.83
CA ILE A 52 -4.27 -2.04 8.81
C ILE A 52 -3.84 -3.46 9.15
N THR A 53 -4.15 -4.41 8.28
CA THR A 53 -3.86 -5.84 8.47
C THR A 53 -2.64 -6.31 7.72
N LYS A 54 -2.31 -5.66 6.59
CA LYS A 54 -1.10 -5.92 5.79
C LYS A 54 -0.61 -4.64 5.12
N ILE A 55 0.69 -4.59 4.89
CA ILE A 55 1.35 -3.55 4.11
C ILE A 55 2.14 -4.22 3.00
N LEU A 56 1.95 -3.72 1.78
CA LEU A 56 2.70 -4.14 0.61
C LEU A 56 3.39 -2.93 -0.01
N VAL A 57 4.45 -3.20 -0.76
CA VAL A 57 5.18 -2.18 -1.52
C VAL A 57 5.04 -2.52 -3.00
N MET A 58 4.71 -1.53 -3.82
CA MET A 58 4.64 -1.64 -5.27
C MET A 58 5.76 -0.81 -5.89
N SER A 59 6.56 -1.40 -6.77
CA SER A 59 7.71 -0.76 -7.40
C SER A 59 7.87 -1.20 -8.85
N GLU A 60 8.40 -0.32 -9.69
CA GLU A 60 8.81 -0.66 -11.06
C GLU A 60 10.11 -1.49 -11.08
N GLY A 61 10.89 -1.43 -9.99
CA GLY A 61 12.18 -2.12 -9.87
C GLY A 61 12.20 -3.22 -8.81
N GLU A 62 13.34 -3.90 -8.75
CA GLU A 62 13.63 -4.90 -7.72
C GLU A 62 13.87 -4.26 -6.36
N LEU A 63 13.25 -4.83 -5.32
CA LEU A 63 13.44 -4.43 -3.93
C LEU A 63 13.88 -5.65 -3.09
N PRO A 64 14.67 -5.46 -2.02
CA PRO A 64 15.12 -6.54 -1.14
C PRO A 64 14.02 -7.00 -0.17
N LEU A 65 12.82 -7.24 -0.70
CA LEU A 65 11.63 -7.69 0.00
C LEU A 65 11.09 -8.99 -0.62
N PRO A 66 10.35 -9.82 0.14
CA PRO A 66 9.67 -10.98 -0.41
C PRO A 66 8.69 -10.56 -1.52
N LEU A 67 8.91 -11.05 -2.75
CA LEU A 67 8.03 -10.80 -3.87
C LEU A 67 6.71 -11.55 -3.68
N LEU A 68 5.59 -10.83 -3.74
CA LEU A 68 4.24 -11.40 -3.75
C LEU A 68 3.85 -11.77 -5.19
N GLY A 69 4.15 -10.91 -6.15
CA GLY A 69 3.87 -11.15 -7.57
C GLY A 69 4.17 -9.94 -8.44
N ILE A 70 3.94 -10.09 -9.74
CA ILE A 70 4.13 -9.02 -10.73
C ILE A 70 2.76 -8.68 -11.32
N PHE A 71 2.32 -7.45 -11.10
CA PHE A 71 1.11 -6.89 -11.69
C PHE A 71 1.47 -6.19 -13.00
N VAL A 72 0.81 -6.56 -14.09
CA VAL A 72 0.97 -5.88 -15.39
C VAL A 72 -0.25 -5.01 -15.62
N ARG A 73 -0.04 -3.70 -15.65
CA ARG A 73 -1.10 -2.73 -15.91
C ARG A 73 -1.54 -2.78 -17.37
N PHE A 74 -2.73 -2.26 -17.67
CA PHE A 74 -3.34 -2.26 -19.00
C PHE A 74 -2.46 -1.65 -20.11
N ASP A 75 -1.53 -0.76 -19.78
CA ASP A 75 -0.59 -0.14 -20.70
C ASP A 75 0.70 -0.95 -20.90
N GLY A 76 0.75 -2.17 -20.37
CA GLY A 76 1.90 -3.08 -20.46
C GLY A 76 2.99 -2.81 -19.41
N LYS A 77 2.79 -1.82 -18.52
CA LYS A 77 3.76 -1.49 -17.48
C LYS A 77 3.69 -2.51 -16.34
N ALA A 78 4.84 -3.11 -16.02
CA ALA A 78 4.96 -4.09 -14.95
C ALA A 78 5.33 -3.44 -13.62
N TYR A 79 4.66 -3.87 -12.57
CA TYR A 79 4.91 -3.47 -11.20
C TYR A 79 5.13 -4.71 -10.34
N HIS A 80 6.25 -4.74 -9.63
CA HIS A 80 6.54 -5.77 -8.64
C HIS A 80 5.86 -5.40 -7.33
N VAL A 81 5.07 -6.32 -6.79
CA VAL A 81 4.38 -6.17 -5.51
C VAL A 81 5.07 -7.04 -4.49
N TYR A 82 5.45 -6.45 -3.37
CA TYR A 82 6.25 -7.08 -2.32
C TYR A 82 5.50 -7.06 -0.99
N VAL A 83 5.75 -8.07 -0.17
CA VAL A 83 5.21 -8.13 1.20
C VAL A 83 6.15 -7.39 2.15
N ALA A 84 5.61 -6.46 2.93
CA ALA A 84 6.35 -5.73 3.97
C ALA A 84 5.91 -6.17 5.37
N ASP A 85 6.20 -7.43 5.71
CA ASP A 85 5.82 -8.01 7.02
C ASP A 85 6.58 -7.40 8.22
N LYS A 86 7.68 -6.69 7.95
CA LYS A 86 8.56 -6.13 8.99
C LYS A 86 8.63 -4.60 8.86
N PRO A 87 8.01 -3.85 9.79
CA PRO A 87 8.08 -2.40 9.86
C PRO A 87 9.50 -1.83 9.72
N GLU A 88 10.49 -2.50 10.30
CA GLU A 88 11.86 -2.01 10.32
C GLU A 88 12.46 -1.98 8.90
N LYS A 89 12.16 -3.01 8.09
CA LYS A 89 12.61 -3.09 6.70
C LYS A 89 11.89 -2.11 5.79
N LEU A 90 10.66 -1.73 6.15
CA LEU A 90 9.86 -0.81 5.33
C LEU A 90 10.55 0.56 5.24
N ASN A 91 11.04 1.09 6.35
CA ASN A 91 11.76 2.38 6.38
C ASN A 91 13.08 2.33 5.61
N GLU A 92 13.80 1.21 5.64
CA GLU A 92 15.03 1.01 4.85
C GLU A 92 14.76 1.04 3.34
N VAL A 93 13.63 0.48 2.91
CA VAL A 93 13.24 0.37 1.50
C VAL A 93 12.64 1.65 0.96
N ILE A 94 11.71 2.26 1.69
CA ILE A 94 11.08 3.52 1.26
C ILE A 94 12.05 4.69 1.37
N GLY A 95 13.00 4.63 2.31
CA GLY A 95 13.93 5.70 2.63
C GLY A 95 13.34 6.74 3.59
N VAL A 96 14.19 7.60 4.12
CA VAL A 96 13.81 8.61 5.13
C VAL A 96 13.25 9.87 4.47
N ASN A 97 12.38 10.61 5.16
CA ASN A 97 11.80 11.89 4.73
C ASN A 97 10.97 11.81 3.44
N ARG A 98 10.22 10.73 3.25
CA ARG A 98 9.28 10.59 2.13
C ARG A 98 8.02 11.39 2.34
N LYS A 99 7.34 11.71 1.25
CA LYS A 99 6.06 12.42 1.26
C LYS A 99 5.01 11.63 0.50
N VAL A 100 3.80 11.53 1.06
CA VAL A 100 2.65 11.02 0.32
C VAL A 100 2.19 12.07 -0.68
N VAL A 101 2.18 11.71 -1.96
CA VAL A 101 1.73 12.60 -3.05
C VAL A 101 0.32 12.29 -3.52
N PHE A 102 -0.14 11.06 -3.32
CA PHE A 102 -1.46 10.62 -3.76
C PHE A 102 -2.01 9.51 -2.86
N VAL A 103 -3.34 9.48 -2.71
CA VAL A 103 -4.09 8.48 -1.95
C VAL A 103 -5.26 8.05 -2.81
N GLU A 104 -5.50 6.74 -2.88
CA GLU A 104 -6.65 6.19 -3.59
C GLU A 104 -7.17 4.91 -2.93
N VAL A 105 -8.45 4.62 -3.16
CA VAL A 105 -9.00 3.29 -2.90
C VAL A 105 -8.71 2.42 -4.12
N ILE A 106 -8.04 1.28 -3.89
CA ILE A 106 -7.69 0.36 -4.97
C ILE A 106 -8.92 -0.45 -5.36
N SER A 107 -9.20 -0.49 -6.67
CA SER A 107 -10.32 -1.24 -7.24
C SER A 107 -9.96 -1.86 -8.59
N GLY A 108 -10.78 -2.82 -9.04
CA GLY A 108 -10.66 -3.45 -10.37
C GLY A 108 -9.50 -4.43 -10.47
N ALA A 109 -8.77 -4.44 -11.59
CA ALA A 109 -7.78 -5.48 -11.89
C ALA A 109 -6.65 -5.59 -10.84
N LEU A 110 -6.23 -4.48 -10.24
CA LEU A 110 -5.24 -4.51 -9.17
C LEU A 110 -5.83 -5.11 -7.88
N GLU A 111 -7.08 -4.80 -7.55
CA GLU A 111 -7.77 -5.42 -6.41
C GLU A 111 -7.89 -6.94 -6.59
N ASP A 112 -8.34 -7.40 -7.75
CA ASP A 112 -8.47 -8.83 -8.05
C ASP A 112 -7.12 -9.55 -7.90
N PHE A 113 -6.05 -8.98 -8.48
CA PHE A 113 -4.68 -9.50 -8.35
C PHE A 113 -4.26 -9.62 -6.88
N LEU A 114 -4.50 -8.58 -6.06
CA LEU A 114 -4.13 -8.57 -4.65
C LEU A 114 -4.92 -9.59 -3.84
N ARG A 115 -6.22 -9.75 -4.11
CA ARG A 115 -7.08 -10.74 -3.46
C ARG A 115 -6.59 -12.16 -3.75
N GLU A 116 -6.31 -12.47 -5.01
CA GLU A 116 -5.80 -13.78 -5.41
C GLU A 116 -4.42 -14.06 -4.79
N ALA A 117 -3.51 -13.09 -4.84
CA ALA A 117 -2.15 -13.28 -4.33
C ALA A 117 -2.09 -13.44 -2.80
N LEU A 118 -3.02 -12.84 -2.05
CA LEU A 118 -3.06 -12.90 -0.59
C LEU A 118 -3.92 -14.05 -0.02
N GLN A 119 -4.65 -14.78 -0.86
CA GLN A 119 -5.42 -15.97 -0.47
C GLN A 119 -4.61 -17.28 -0.56
N GLN A 120 -3.41 -17.24 -1.16
CA GLN A 120 -2.45 -18.35 -1.22
C GLN A 120 -1.63 -18.45 0.07
#